data_AF-A0A1M5HCJ4-F1
#
_entry.id   AF-A0A1M5HCJ4-F1
#
_cell.length_a   1.000
_cell.length_b   1.000
_cell.length_c   1.000
_cell.angle_alpha   90.00
_cell.angle_beta   90.00
_cell.angle_gamma   90.00
#
_symmetry.space_group_name_H-M   'P 1'
#
loop_
_entity.id
_entity.type
_entity.pdbx_description
1 polymer ?
#
loop_
_entity_poly.entity_id
_entity_poly.type
_entity_poly.pdbx_seq_one_letter_code
_entity_poly.pdbx_strand_id
1 'polypeptide(L)'
;MKHYRTLLAPKNETWRAALERYTLFLETEMQEYFDTKDYSYHFRDNRSYDLNIQETVSPALIADFEIRTGINVPGSLTDMLCRHGGFSIGEGLIDIFGGYEQAVFPNLQQMLEKTGNSSFASEIPSGMLKSLNGFYYFFGISFPNSDEMAFLYFSKAGNFGKMLFAPDNKELVLKKILPAMFNGSAEKFTLDSLLSNQIDRVITNALTVKGYID
;
A
#
# COMPACT_ATOMS: atom_id res chain seq x y z
N MET A 1 -8.27 -19.75 -21.83
CA MET A 1 -9.01 -18.64 -21.20
C MET A 1 -9.56 -19.05 -19.83
N LYS A 2 -9.36 -18.23 -18.78
CA LYS A 2 -9.93 -18.44 -17.42
C LYS A 2 -11.01 -17.41 -17.11
N HIS A 3 -11.94 -17.76 -16.23
CA HIS A 3 -12.97 -16.83 -15.73
C HIS A 3 -12.37 -15.90 -14.66
N TYR A 4 -12.60 -14.58 -14.75
CA TYR A 4 -11.98 -13.59 -13.86
C TYR A 4 -12.17 -13.89 -12.36
N ARG A 5 -13.32 -14.45 -11.97
CA ARG A 5 -13.62 -14.89 -10.58
C ARG A 5 -12.56 -15.80 -9.96
N THR A 6 -11.79 -16.56 -10.75
CA THR A 6 -10.70 -17.39 -10.20
C THR A 6 -9.50 -16.58 -9.71
N LEU A 7 -9.50 -15.27 -9.94
CA LEU A 7 -8.43 -14.34 -9.58
C LEU A 7 -8.84 -13.38 -8.46
N LEU A 8 -10.07 -13.50 -7.95
CA LEU A 8 -10.53 -12.82 -6.74
C LEU A 8 -9.93 -13.52 -5.51
N ALA A 9 -9.55 -12.76 -4.49
CA ALA A 9 -8.84 -13.31 -3.34
C ALA A 9 -9.62 -14.40 -2.60
N PRO A 10 -8.92 -15.47 -2.16
CA PRO A 10 -9.44 -16.35 -1.13
C PRO A 10 -9.42 -15.66 0.24
N LYS A 11 -10.25 -16.12 1.18
CA LYS A 11 -10.23 -15.62 2.56
C LYS A 11 -8.87 -15.90 3.21
N ASN A 12 -8.31 -14.91 3.92
CA ASN A 12 -7.08 -15.00 4.72
C ASN A 12 -5.82 -15.36 3.91
N GLU A 13 -5.72 -14.88 2.67
CA GLU A 13 -4.52 -15.03 1.85
C GLU A 13 -3.31 -14.28 2.46
N THR A 14 -2.11 -14.83 2.30
CA THR A 14 -0.87 -14.14 2.66
C THR A 14 -0.51 -13.08 1.62
N TRP A 15 0.27 -12.07 2.00
CA TRP A 15 0.73 -11.05 1.04
C TRP A 15 1.51 -11.68 -0.14
N ARG A 16 2.26 -12.75 0.13
CA ARG A 16 3.02 -13.49 -0.89
C ARG A 16 2.10 -14.22 -1.87
N ALA A 17 1.10 -14.95 -1.36
CA ALA A 17 0.12 -15.63 -2.21
C ALA A 17 -0.68 -14.61 -3.04
N ALA A 18 -0.97 -13.42 -2.49
CA ALA A 18 -1.58 -12.34 -3.24
C ALA A 18 -0.70 -11.84 -4.41
N LEU A 19 0.62 -11.73 -4.23
CA LEU A 19 1.54 -11.39 -5.32
C LEU A 19 1.65 -12.49 -6.38
N GLU A 20 1.67 -13.76 -5.97
CA GLU A 20 1.63 -14.90 -6.89
C GLU A 20 0.34 -14.90 -7.71
N ARG A 21 -0.80 -14.61 -7.07
CA ARG A 21 -2.08 -14.43 -7.74
C ARG A 21 -2.10 -13.21 -8.66
N TYR A 22 -1.47 -12.10 -8.26
CA TYR A 22 -1.31 -10.93 -9.12
C TYR A 22 -0.49 -11.26 -10.37
N THR A 23 0.60 -12.02 -10.21
CA THR A 23 1.42 -12.49 -11.32
C THR A 23 0.59 -13.38 -12.24
N LEU A 24 -0.17 -14.32 -11.68
CA LEU A 24 -1.08 -15.14 -12.45
C LEU A 24 -2.13 -14.30 -13.21
N PHE A 25 -2.66 -13.25 -12.58
CA PHE A 25 -3.59 -12.31 -13.20
C PHE A 25 -2.97 -11.63 -14.43
N LEU A 26 -1.71 -11.19 -14.34
CA LEU A 26 -1.00 -10.58 -15.48
C LEU A 26 -0.87 -11.53 -16.66
N GLU A 27 -0.56 -12.81 -16.40
CA GLU A 27 -0.37 -13.87 -17.42
C GLU A 27 -1.67 -14.49 -17.95
N THR A 28 -2.80 -14.21 -17.31
CA THR A 28 -4.04 -14.91 -17.63
C THR A 28 -4.74 -14.25 -18.81
N GLU A 29 -4.88 -15.00 -19.89
CA GLU A 29 -5.86 -14.71 -20.92
C GLU A 29 -7.28 -14.93 -20.35
N MET A 30 -8.01 -13.83 -20.16
CA MET A 30 -9.36 -13.84 -19.61
C MET A 30 -10.36 -14.34 -20.65
N GLN A 31 -11.39 -15.06 -20.19
CA GLN A 31 -12.58 -15.31 -21.02
C GLN A 31 -13.26 -13.98 -21.32
N GLU A 32 -13.54 -13.71 -22.59
CA GLU A 32 -14.28 -12.53 -23.03
C GLU A 32 -15.65 -12.48 -22.32
N TYR A 33 -15.93 -11.38 -21.64
CA TYR A 33 -17.25 -11.14 -21.02
C TYR A 33 -18.24 -10.52 -22.02
N PHE A 34 -17.73 -9.94 -23.10
CA PHE A 34 -18.53 -9.44 -24.21
C PHE A 34 -18.27 -10.30 -25.45
N ASP A 35 -19.30 -10.99 -25.94
CA ASP A 35 -19.33 -11.82 -27.17
C ASP A 35 -18.92 -11.08 -28.47
N THR A 36 -18.35 -9.88 -28.39
CA THR A 36 -18.19 -8.94 -29.52
C THR A 36 -16.76 -8.47 -29.78
N LYS A 37 -15.74 -8.99 -29.09
CA LYS A 37 -14.35 -8.58 -29.33
C LYS A 37 -13.50 -9.78 -29.72
N ASP A 38 -13.13 -9.89 -31.00
CA ASP A 38 -12.13 -10.84 -31.55
C ASP A 38 -10.69 -10.61 -31.01
N TYR A 39 -10.51 -10.09 -29.79
CA TYR A 39 -9.20 -9.72 -29.27
C TYR A 39 -9.07 -10.03 -27.78
N SER A 40 -8.18 -10.96 -27.45
CA SER A 40 -7.80 -11.24 -26.09
C SER A 40 -6.89 -10.13 -25.53
N TYR A 41 -7.30 -9.56 -24.39
CA TYR A 41 -6.49 -8.56 -23.70
C TYR A 41 -5.65 -9.24 -22.61
N HIS A 42 -4.34 -9.05 -22.69
CA HIS A 42 -3.38 -9.59 -21.74
C HIS A 42 -2.81 -8.46 -20.88
N PHE A 43 -2.99 -8.52 -19.56
CA PHE A 43 -2.58 -7.44 -18.67
C PHE A 43 -1.07 -7.26 -18.63
N ARG A 44 -0.30 -8.34 -18.84
CA ARG A 44 1.17 -8.29 -18.95
C ARG A 44 1.68 -7.36 -20.04
N ASP A 45 0.92 -7.14 -21.11
CA ASP A 45 1.36 -6.28 -22.22
C ASP A 45 1.19 -4.79 -21.91
N ASN A 46 0.57 -4.45 -20.78
CA ASN A 46 0.38 -3.09 -20.31
C ASN A 46 1.28 -2.78 -19.11
N ARG A 47 2.34 -2.01 -19.36
CA ARG A 47 3.33 -1.59 -18.36
C ARG A 47 2.75 -0.87 -17.14
N SER A 48 1.56 -0.28 -17.25
CA SER A 48 0.86 0.32 -16.11
C SER A 48 0.52 -0.70 -15.00
N TYR A 49 0.72 -1.99 -15.23
CA TYR A 49 0.49 -3.08 -14.27
C TYR A 49 1.75 -3.87 -13.89
N ASP A 50 2.93 -3.47 -14.37
CA ASP A 50 4.19 -4.21 -14.12
C ASP A 50 4.45 -4.40 -12.63
N LEU A 51 4.83 -5.62 -12.24
CA LEU A 51 5.27 -5.95 -10.89
C LEU A 51 6.79 -5.84 -10.82
N ASN A 52 7.31 -5.00 -9.92
CA ASN A 52 8.74 -4.86 -9.67
C ASN A 52 9.04 -5.21 -8.21
N ILE A 53 9.94 -6.17 -8.00
CA ILE A 53 10.44 -6.50 -6.66
C ILE A 53 11.65 -5.61 -6.37
N GLN A 54 11.63 -4.95 -5.21
CA GLN A 54 12.72 -4.08 -4.76
C GLN A 54 13.78 -4.86 -3.99
N GLU A 55 14.96 -4.26 -3.81
CA GLU A 55 16.02 -4.86 -3.00
C GLU A 55 15.58 -5.07 -1.54
N THR A 56 16.18 -6.10 -0.93
CA THR A 56 15.98 -6.41 0.48
C THR A 56 16.56 -5.31 1.37
N VAL A 57 15.93 -5.12 2.53
CA VAL A 57 16.42 -4.20 3.55
C VAL A 57 17.39 -4.93 4.47
N SER A 58 18.55 -4.32 4.74
CA SER A 58 19.47 -4.88 5.73
C SER A 58 18.83 -4.89 7.13
N PRO A 59 18.88 -5.99 7.89
CA PRO A 59 18.38 -6.03 9.26
C PRO A 59 19.00 -4.96 10.18
N ALA A 60 20.24 -4.54 9.90
CA ALA A 60 20.91 -3.48 10.64
C ALA A 60 20.20 -2.11 10.49
N LEU A 61 19.66 -1.81 9.30
CA LEU A 61 18.92 -0.56 9.07
C LEU A 61 17.62 -0.50 9.89
N ILE A 62 16.94 -1.64 10.04
CA ILE A 62 15.75 -1.75 10.88
C ILE A 62 16.14 -1.59 12.35
N ALA A 63 17.18 -2.27 12.82
CA ALA A 63 17.67 -2.13 14.19
C ALA A 63 18.07 -0.67 14.52
N ASP A 64 18.78 0.01 13.61
CA ASP A 64 19.15 1.42 13.77
C ASP A 64 17.92 2.34 13.82
N PHE A 65 16.86 2.04 13.06
CA PHE A 65 15.59 2.74 13.16
C PHE A 65 14.94 2.53 14.53
N GLU A 66 14.88 1.29 15.02
CA GLU A 66 14.28 0.97 16.31
C GLU A 66 15.01 1.65 17.47
N ILE A 67 16.35 1.67 17.43
CA ILE A 67 17.20 2.37 18.42
C ILE A 67 16.95 3.87 18.41
N ARG A 68 16.94 4.51 17.24
CA ARG A 68 16.77 5.98 17.12
C ARG A 68 15.39 6.44 17.55
N THR A 69 14.35 5.65 17.31
CA THR A 69 12.95 6.04 17.54
C THR A 69 12.37 5.49 18.83
N GLY A 70 12.96 4.43 19.41
CA GLY A 70 12.41 3.70 20.56
C GLY A 70 11.13 2.93 20.22
N ILE A 71 10.97 2.51 18.96
CA ILE A 71 9.80 1.82 18.42
C ILE A 71 10.23 0.46 17.91
N ASN A 72 9.41 -0.56 18.14
CA ASN A 72 9.64 -1.89 17.56
C ASN A 72 8.89 -1.99 16.23
N VAL A 73 9.60 -2.37 15.17
CA VAL A 73 9.02 -2.69 13.87
C VAL A 73 8.35 -4.07 13.97
N PRO A 74 7.11 -4.24 13.47
CA PRO A 74 6.44 -5.53 13.52
C PRO A 74 7.26 -6.62 12.83
N GLY A 75 7.43 -7.77 13.48
CA GLY A 75 8.27 -8.87 12.99
C GLY A 75 7.87 -9.38 11.60
N SER A 76 6.57 -9.35 11.25
CA SER A 76 6.10 -9.73 9.92
C SER A 76 6.56 -8.76 8.82
N LEU A 77 6.66 -7.46 9.13
CA LEU A 77 7.18 -6.46 8.19
C LEU A 77 8.70 -6.58 8.05
N THR A 78 9.41 -6.80 9.17
CA THR A 78 10.85 -7.09 9.18
C THR A 78 11.18 -8.32 8.34
N ASP A 79 10.42 -9.41 8.51
CA ASP A 79 10.60 -10.66 7.75
C ASP A 79 10.42 -10.41 6.24
N MET A 80 9.33 -9.74 5.87
CA MET A 80 9.05 -9.37 4.47
C MET A 80 10.20 -8.56 3.87
N LEU A 81 10.57 -7.43 4.49
CA LEU A 81 11.56 -6.52 3.93
C LEU A 81 12.97 -7.11 3.89
N CYS A 82 13.38 -7.84 4.92
CA CYS A 82 14.72 -8.41 4.99
C CYS A 82 14.91 -9.63 4.08
N ARG A 83 13.87 -10.44 3.89
CA ARG A 83 13.97 -11.68 3.10
C ARG A 83 13.49 -11.55 1.67
N HIS A 84 12.57 -10.62 1.41
CA HIS A 84 11.85 -10.52 0.14
C HIS A 84 11.87 -9.11 -0.46
N GLY A 85 12.24 -8.10 0.32
CA GLY A 85 12.26 -6.72 -0.12
C GLY A 85 10.88 -6.09 -0.17
N GLY A 86 10.86 -4.82 -0.59
CA GLY A 86 9.65 -4.13 -1.00
C GLY A 86 9.19 -4.56 -2.39
N PHE A 87 8.12 -3.96 -2.88
CA PHE A 87 7.65 -4.16 -4.25
C PHE A 87 6.82 -2.98 -4.72
N SER A 88 6.75 -2.77 -6.03
CA SER A 88 5.81 -1.84 -6.64
C SER A 88 4.96 -2.56 -7.70
N ILE A 89 3.72 -2.09 -7.84
CA ILE A 89 2.80 -2.52 -8.88
C ILE A 89 2.42 -1.31 -9.72
N GLY A 90 2.61 -1.44 -11.02
CA GLY A 90 2.32 -0.41 -12.02
C GLY A 90 3.18 0.83 -11.88
N GLU A 91 2.78 1.89 -12.60
CA GLU A 91 3.34 3.24 -12.44
C GLU A 91 2.80 3.88 -11.15
N GLY A 92 3.11 3.24 -10.03
CA GLY A 92 2.75 3.69 -8.69
C GLY A 92 1.34 3.31 -8.24
N LEU A 93 0.70 2.24 -8.71
CA LEU A 93 -0.60 1.82 -8.13
C LEU A 93 -0.44 1.34 -6.68
N ILE A 94 0.65 0.62 -6.41
CA ILE A 94 1.11 0.29 -5.06
C ILE A 94 2.62 0.48 -5.03
N ASP A 95 3.13 1.05 -3.96
CA ASP A 95 4.56 1.12 -3.68
C ASP A 95 4.80 0.74 -2.22
N ILE A 96 5.48 -0.39 -1.99
CA ILE A 96 5.93 -0.86 -0.69
C ILE A 96 7.44 -0.63 -0.62
N PHE A 97 7.86 0.23 0.32
CA PHE A 97 9.23 0.73 0.39
C PHE A 97 10.24 -0.40 0.63
N GLY A 98 11.39 -0.34 -0.02
CA GLY A 98 12.48 -1.32 0.06
C GLY A 98 13.87 -0.70 0.31
N GLY A 99 14.92 -1.47 0.05
CA GLY A 99 16.31 -1.17 0.44
C GLY A 99 16.98 0.06 -0.18
N TYR A 100 16.33 0.76 -1.12
CA TYR A 100 16.90 1.93 -1.80
C TYR A 100 16.67 3.26 -1.08
N GLU A 101 15.79 3.31 -0.07
CA GLU A 101 15.39 4.57 0.55
C GLU A 101 16.20 4.91 1.81
N GLN A 102 16.69 6.16 1.89
CA GLN A 102 17.47 6.67 3.04
C GLN A 102 16.68 6.65 4.38
N ALA A 103 15.35 6.60 4.32
CA ALA A 103 14.48 6.48 5.47
C ALA A 103 13.51 5.31 5.25
N VAL A 104 13.84 4.15 5.81
CA VAL A 104 13.05 2.91 5.64
C VAL A 104 11.58 3.09 6.05
N PHE A 105 11.32 3.89 7.10
CA PHE A 105 9.98 4.14 7.62
C PHE A 105 9.77 5.62 7.95
N PRO A 106 9.32 6.45 6.99
CA PRO A 106 8.99 7.84 7.28
C PRO A 106 7.85 7.96 8.31
N ASN A 107 7.90 8.99 9.16
CA ASN A 107 6.75 9.43 9.95
C ASN A 107 5.78 10.27 9.09
N LEU A 108 4.67 10.77 9.65
CA LEU A 108 3.65 11.48 8.87
C LEU A 108 4.21 12.70 8.15
N GLN A 109 5.02 13.51 8.83
CA GLN A 109 5.62 14.69 8.19
C GLN A 109 6.55 14.31 7.04
N GLN A 110 7.42 13.31 7.25
CA GLN A 110 8.33 12.82 6.21
C GLN A 110 7.57 12.16 5.05
N MET A 111 6.44 11.52 5.34
CA MET A 111 5.58 10.88 4.36
C MET A 111 4.87 11.91 3.46
N LEU A 112 4.39 12.99 4.06
CA LEU A 112 3.84 14.14 3.33
C LEU A 112 4.92 14.80 2.46
N GLU A 113 6.13 14.97 2.97
CA GLU A 113 7.25 15.50 2.19
C GLU A 113 7.60 14.60 1.00
N LYS A 114 7.74 13.29 1.24
CA LYS A 114 8.03 12.27 0.21
C LYS A 114 7.02 12.29 -0.94
N THR A 115 5.76 12.64 -0.65
CA THR A 115 4.66 12.64 -1.63
C THR A 115 4.39 14.02 -2.23
N GLY A 116 5.24 15.02 -1.96
CA GLY A 116 5.05 16.39 -2.48
C GLY A 116 3.99 17.21 -1.75
N ASN A 117 3.50 16.72 -0.60
CA ASN A 117 2.46 17.33 0.23
C ASN A 117 3.01 18.01 1.49
N SER A 118 4.26 18.46 1.47
CA SER A 118 4.93 19.06 2.65
C SER A 118 4.19 20.26 3.23
N SER A 119 3.52 21.07 2.39
CA SER A 119 2.71 22.21 2.83
C SER A 119 1.54 21.79 3.71
N PHE A 120 0.97 20.60 3.51
CA PHE A 120 -0.13 20.09 4.31
C PHE A 120 0.25 19.92 5.79
N ALA A 121 1.52 19.61 6.09
CA ALA A 121 1.99 19.45 7.46
C ALA A 121 1.82 20.73 8.31
N SER A 122 1.85 21.91 7.67
CA SER A 122 1.65 23.21 8.33
C SER A 122 0.18 23.47 8.72
N GLU A 123 -0.76 22.72 8.14
CA GLU A 123 -2.19 22.82 8.41
C GLU A 123 -2.61 21.92 9.59
N ILE A 124 -1.75 20.98 9.99
CA ILE A 124 -2.02 20.05 11.10
C ILE A 124 -1.68 20.73 12.43
N PRO A 125 -2.58 20.70 13.43
CA PRO A 125 -2.27 21.22 14.77
C PRO A 125 -0.98 20.61 15.32
N SER A 126 -0.06 21.44 15.79
CA SER A 126 1.31 21.03 16.16
C SER A 126 1.36 19.90 17.19
N GLY A 127 0.47 19.93 18.20
CA GLY A 127 0.35 18.86 19.19
C GLY A 127 -0.11 17.53 18.58
N MET A 128 -1.04 17.57 17.64
CA MET A 128 -1.52 16.38 16.92
C MET A 128 -0.41 15.83 16.02
N LEU A 129 0.24 16.68 15.22
CA LEU A 129 1.34 16.26 14.34
C LEU A 129 2.48 15.62 15.13
N LYS A 130 2.89 16.24 16.25
CA LYS A 130 3.93 15.69 17.13
C LYS A 130 3.56 14.31 17.66
N SER A 131 2.30 14.12 18.09
CA SER A 131 1.85 12.80 18.52
C SER A 131 1.84 11.80 17.36
N LEU A 132 1.22 12.13 16.22
CA LEU A 132 1.14 11.22 15.07
C LEU A 132 2.54 10.80 14.59
N ASN A 133 3.50 11.72 14.54
CA ASN A 133 4.89 11.42 14.19
C ASN A 133 5.59 10.46 15.17
N GLY A 134 5.17 10.43 16.44
CA GLY A 134 5.71 9.51 17.45
C GLY A 134 5.00 8.16 17.52
N PHE A 135 3.80 8.05 16.93
CA PHE A 135 2.94 6.86 17.02
C PHE A 135 2.78 6.08 15.72
N TYR A 136 3.03 6.68 14.56
CA TYR A 136 2.77 6.07 13.26
C TYR A 136 3.94 6.24 12.31
N TYR A 137 4.30 5.13 11.63
CA TYR A 137 5.38 5.06 10.66
C TYR A 137 4.90 4.34 9.41
N PHE A 138 5.25 4.87 8.26
CA PHE A 138 4.70 4.46 6.97
C PHE A 138 5.69 3.56 6.24
N PHE A 139 5.17 2.55 5.54
CA PHE A 139 5.98 1.56 4.82
C PHE A 139 5.51 1.37 3.37
N GLY A 140 4.50 2.12 2.93
CA GLY A 140 4.05 2.10 1.56
C GLY A 140 2.94 3.09 1.25
N ILE A 141 2.59 3.17 -0.02
CA ILE A 141 1.47 3.96 -0.56
C ILE A 141 0.65 3.05 -1.48
N SER A 142 -0.68 3.21 -1.47
CA SER A 142 -1.55 2.69 -2.51
C SER A 142 -2.33 3.81 -3.19
N PHE A 143 -2.48 3.71 -4.50
CA PHE A 143 -3.22 4.62 -5.37
C PHE A 143 -2.87 6.12 -5.19
N PRO A 144 -1.58 6.52 -5.21
CA PRO A 144 -1.10 7.89 -5.00
C PRO A 144 -1.70 8.93 -5.95
N ASN A 145 -2.15 8.50 -7.13
CA ASN A 145 -2.75 9.38 -8.14
C ASN A 145 -4.30 9.27 -8.17
N SER A 146 -4.93 8.73 -7.12
CA SER A 146 -6.39 8.62 -7.03
C SER A 146 -6.95 9.28 -5.77
N ASP A 147 -8.25 9.58 -5.79
CA ASP A 147 -9.00 10.10 -4.63
C ASP A 147 -9.00 9.13 -3.43
N GLU A 148 -8.60 7.88 -3.66
CA GLU A 148 -8.47 6.83 -2.66
C GLU A 148 -7.02 6.54 -2.25
N MET A 149 -6.12 7.50 -2.50
CA MET A 149 -4.73 7.45 -2.05
C MET A 149 -4.66 7.10 -0.58
N ALA A 150 -3.86 6.09 -0.24
CA ALA A 150 -3.73 5.64 1.13
C ALA A 150 -2.26 5.40 1.51
N PHE A 151 -1.87 5.94 2.66
CA PHE A 151 -0.58 5.62 3.27
C PHE A 151 -0.69 4.37 4.13
N LEU A 152 0.16 3.39 3.88
CA LEU A 152 0.21 2.14 4.64
C LEU A 152 1.17 2.32 5.81
N TYR A 153 0.71 2.00 7.02
CA TYR A 153 1.47 2.27 8.24
C TYR A 153 1.48 1.10 9.21
N PHE A 154 2.48 1.09 10.08
CA PHE A 154 2.42 0.42 11.37
C PHE A 154 2.43 1.45 12.50
N SER A 155 1.72 1.13 13.57
CA SER A 155 1.67 1.95 14.78
C SER A 155 2.76 1.53 15.77
N LYS A 156 3.06 2.39 16.74
CA LYS A 156 3.94 2.09 17.88
C LYS A 156 3.52 0.83 18.65
N ALA A 157 2.22 0.50 18.64
CA ALA A 157 1.68 -0.71 19.26
C ALA A 157 1.81 -1.97 18.37
N GLY A 158 2.43 -1.86 17.20
CA GLY A 158 2.64 -2.96 16.26
C GLY A 158 1.45 -3.30 15.37
N ASN A 159 0.37 -2.51 15.40
CA ASN A 159 -0.78 -2.73 14.52
C ASN A 159 -0.55 -2.13 13.14
N PHE A 160 -1.00 -2.81 12.08
CA PHE A 160 -1.01 -2.30 10.72
C PHE A 160 -2.30 -1.57 10.39
N GLY A 161 -2.21 -0.57 9.52
CA GLY A 161 -3.37 0.15 9.00
C GLY A 161 -3.07 0.91 7.73
N LYS A 162 -4.10 1.59 7.23
CA LYS A 162 -4.02 2.53 6.12
C LYS A 162 -4.66 3.85 6.50
N MET A 163 -4.03 4.94 6.11
CA MET A 163 -4.54 6.30 6.27
C MET A 163 -4.99 6.80 4.90
N LEU A 164 -6.28 7.03 4.72
CA LEU A 164 -6.78 7.74 3.53
C LEU A 164 -6.21 9.16 3.53
N PHE A 165 -5.58 9.54 2.43
CA PHE A 165 -5.05 10.89 2.24
C PHE A 165 -5.62 11.46 0.94
N ALA A 166 -6.59 12.35 1.07
CA ALA A 166 -7.22 13.03 -0.05
C ALA A 166 -6.71 14.48 -0.11
N PRO A 167 -5.65 14.79 -0.89
CA PRO A 167 -5.08 16.14 -0.94
C PRO A 167 -6.09 17.18 -1.43
N ASP A 168 -7.00 16.79 -2.33
CA ASP A 168 -8.06 17.64 -2.85
C ASP A 168 -9.24 17.80 -1.87
N ASN A 169 -9.31 16.97 -0.83
CA ASN A 169 -10.31 17.06 0.23
C ASN A 169 -9.62 17.14 1.61
N LYS A 170 -8.86 18.23 1.80
CA LYS A 170 -8.13 18.50 3.05
C LYS A 170 -9.00 18.48 4.28
N GLU A 171 -10.25 18.95 4.19
CA GLU A 171 -11.17 18.95 5.34
C GLU A 171 -11.48 17.54 5.84
N LEU A 172 -11.68 16.58 4.93
CA LEU A 172 -11.86 15.17 5.30
C LEU A 172 -10.66 14.66 6.08
N VAL A 173 -9.44 14.97 5.61
CA VAL A 173 -8.21 14.52 6.26
C VAL A 173 -8.06 15.18 7.65
N LEU A 174 -8.17 16.51 7.74
CA LEU A 174 -7.97 17.27 8.98
C LEU A 174 -9.06 17.03 10.03
N LYS A 175 -10.33 16.90 9.62
CA LYS A 175 -11.48 16.84 10.55
C LYS A 175 -11.93 15.42 10.87
N LYS A 176 -11.58 14.42 10.05
CA LYS A 176 -12.02 13.02 10.23
C LYS A 176 -10.86 12.04 10.35
N ILE A 177 -9.94 12.02 9.40
CA ILE A 177 -8.90 10.99 9.33
C ILE A 177 -7.84 11.17 10.44
N LEU A 178 -7.21 12.34 10.52
CA LEU A 178 -6.17 12.58 11.53
C LEU A 178 -6.71 12.49 12.97
N PRO A 179 -7.90 13.02 13.31
CA PRO A 179 -8.49 12.83 14.62
C PRO A 179 -8.78 11.36 14.95
N ALA A 180 -9.27 10.56 13.99
CA ALA A 180 -9.52 9.14 14.20
C ALA A 180 -8.22 8.37 14.49
N MET A 181 -7.14 8.67 13.76
CA MET A 181 -5.82 8.10 14.04
C MET A 181 -5.27 8.57 15.40
N PHE A 182 -5.39 9.86 15.71
CA PHE A 182 -4.93 10.42 16.99
C PHE A 182 -5.64 9.76 18.18
N ASN A 183 -6.95 9.48 18.05
CA ASN A 183 -7.76 8.79 19.06
C ASN A 183 -7.59 7.26 19.06
N GLY A 184 -6.72 6.70 18.21
CA GLY A 184 -6.50 5.25 18.11
C GLY A 184 -7.70 4.45 17.61
N SER A 185 -8.66 5.12 16.96
CA SER A 185 -9.90 4.52 16.43
C SER A 185 -9.75 4.01 14.99
N ALA A 186 -8.52 3.90 14.50
CA ALA A 186 -8.24 3.45 13.15
C ALA A 186 -8.41 1.93 13.02
N GLU A 187 -8.79 1.49 11.83
CA GLU A 187 -8.88 0.07 11.49
C GLU A 187 -7.54 -0.64 11.70
N LYS A 188 -7.62 -1.91 12.15
CA LYS A 188 -6.46 -2.75 12.44
C LYS A 188 -6.44 -3.93 11.49
N PHE A 189 -5.28 -4.19 10.92
CA PHE A 189 -5.05 -5.28 9.98
C PHE A 189 -3.87 -6.14 10.43
N THR A 190 -3.77 -7.33 9.85
CA THR A 190 -2.48 -8.03 9.74
C THR A 190 -1.75 -7.49 8.51
N LEU A 191 -0.44 -7.71 8.40
CA LEU A 191 0.31 -7.34 7.19
C LEU A 191 -0.28 -8.04 5.95
N ASP A 192 -0.56 -9.33 6.09
CA ASP A 192 -1.15 -10.17 5.04
C ASP A 192 -2.48 -9.61 4.53
N SER A 193 -3.43 -9.34 5.42
CA SER A 193 -4.74 -8.85 5.00
C SER A 193 -4.67 -7.44 4.45
N LEU A 194 -3.80 -6.58 4.99
CA LEU A 194 -3.62 -5.23 4.47
C LEU A 194 -3.11 -5.22 3.03
N LEU A 195 -2.05 -5.98 2.75
CA LEU A 195 -1.42 -6.03 1.43
C LEU A 195 -2.25 -6.83 0.42
N SER A 196 -2.81 -7.97 0.80
CA SER A 196 -3.73 -8.74 -0.06
C SER A 196 -4.91 -7.87 -0.48
N ASN A 197 -5.51 -7.11 0.44
CA ASN A 197 -6.59 -6.16 0.13
C ASN A 197 -6.15 -5.05 -0.85
N GLN A 198 -4.89 -4.57 -0.79
CA GLN A 198 -4.43 -3.56 -1.75
C GLN A 198 -4.28 -4.17 -3.15
N ILE A 199 -3.69 -5.37 -3.23
CA ILE A 199 -3.51 -6.09 -4.49
C ILE A 199 -4.88 -6.42 -5.13
N ASP A 200 -5.86 -6.81 -4.32
CA ASP A 200 -7.24 -7.03 -4.78
C ASP A 200 -7.89 -5.81 -5.38
N ARG A 201 -7.67 -4.64 -4.77
CA ARG A 201 -8.15 -3.37 -5.33
C ARG A 201 -7.53 -3.11 -6.70
N VAL A 202 -6.25 -3.42 -6.88
CA VAL A 202 -5.59 -3.27 -8.20
C VAL A 202 -6.23 -4.19 -9.22
N ILE A 203 -6.38 -5.48 -8.91
CA ILE A 203 -6.99 -6.47 -9.82
C ILE A 203 -8.43 -6.07 -10.15
N THR A 204 -9.23 -5.69 -9.15
CA THR A 204 -10.63 -5.29 -9.33
C THR A 204 -10.73 -4.05 -10.19
N ASN A 205 -9.96 -3.00 -9.90
CA ASN A 205 -9.94 -1.77 -10.71
C ASN A 205 -9.52 -2.05 -12.16
N ALA A 206 -8.51 -2.90 -12.36
CA ALA A 206 -8.03 -3.28 -13.68
C ALA A 206 -9.12 -4.02 -14.48
N LEU A 207 -9.85 -4.92 -13.83
CA LEU A 207 -10.98 -5.65 -14.42
C LEU A 207 -12.17 -4.72 -14.72
N THR A 208 -12.51 -3.80 -13.82
CA THR A 208 -13.59 -2.81 -14.01
C THR A 208 -13.29 -1.86 -15.17
N VAL A 209 -12.07 -1.30 -15.23
CA VAL A 209 -11.65 -0.41 -16.34
C VAL A 209 -11.73 -1.11 -17.69
N LYS A 210 -11.53 -2.43 -17.72
CA LYS A 210 -11.66 -3.25 -18.94
C LYS A 210 -13.06 -3.79 -19.19
N GLY A 211 -14.01 -3.57 -18.28
CA GLY A 211 -15.40 -3.99 -18.41
C GLY A 211 -15.66 -5.47 -18.08
N TYR A 212 -14.78 -6.13 -17.31
CA TYR A 212 -15.03 -7.50 -16.84
C TYR A 212 -15.90 -7.54 -15.56
N ILE A 213 -16.01 -6.42 -14.84
CA ILE A 213 -16.77 -6.26 -13.61
C ILE A 213 -17.50 -4.91 -13.72
N ASP A 214 -18.79 -4.90 -13.41
CA ASP A 214 -19.62 -3.69 -13.30
C ASP A 214 -19.40 -2.98 -11.96
#